data_AF-A0A7U9SPD8-F1
#
_entry.id   AF-A0A7U9SPD8-F1
#
_cell.length_a   1.000
_cell.length_b   1.000
_cell.length_c   1.000
_cell.angle_alpha   90.00
_cell.angle_beta   90.00
_cell.angle_gamma   90.00
#
_symmetry.space_group_name_H-M   'P 1'
#
loop_
_entity.id
_entity.type
_entity.pdbx_description
1 polymer ?
#
loop_
_entity_poly.entity_id
_entity_poly.type
_entity_poly.pdbx_seq_one_letter_code
_entity_poly.pdbx_strand_id
1 'polypeptide(L)' 'MESNNRAQNCAECKLMKMYDYGNKIYYCDHPDRIDDMGKLGEGKLPERSPEWCPLRDK' A
#
# COMPACT_ATOMS: atom_id res chain seq x y z
N MET A 1 12.16 9.21 14.36
CA MET A 1 11.48 8.57 13.21
C MET A 1 10.38 7.69 13.78
N GLU A 2 9.13 8.15 13.68
CA GLU A 2 7.98 7.43 14.23
C GLU A 2 7.73 6.14 13.44
N SER A 3 8.14 5.02 14.02
CA SER A 3 7.79 3.68 13.53
C SER A 3 6.30 3.43 13.81
N ASN A 4 5.44 3.75 12.85
CA ASN A 4 4.00 3.48 12.91
C ASN A 4 3.76 1.99 12.70
N ASN A 5 3.80 1.26 13.81
CA ASN A 5 3.78 -0.20 13.90
C ASN A 5 2.37 -0.83 13.77
N ARG A 6 1.47 -0.28 12.94
CA ARG A 6 0.06 -0.75 12.87
C ARG A 6 -0.61 -0.59 11.50
N ALA A 7 0.07 -0.98 10.42
CA ALA A 7 -0.62 -1.23 9.15
C ALA A 7 -0.39 -2.69 8.75
N GLN A 8 -1.07 -3.63 9.43
CA GLN A 8 -1.09 -5.04 9.01
C GLN A 8 -1.82 -5.21 7.66
N ASN A 9 -2.49 -4.15 7.21
CA ASN A 9 -3.47 -4.11 6.16
C ASN A 9 -3.39 -2.74 5.48
N CYS A 10 -3.33 -2.72 4.15
CA CYS A 10 -3.14 -1.50 3.36
C CYS A 10 -4.30 -0.49 3.48
N ALA A 11 -5.46 -0.90 4.01
CA ALA A 11 -6.60 -0.04 4.25
C ALA A 11 -6.35 1.06 5.30
N GLU A 12 -5.49 0.79 6.28
CA GLU A 12 -5.14 1.75 7.34
C GLU A 12 -3.78 2.43 7.07
N CYS A 13 -3.18 2.16 5.91
CA CYS A 13 -1.88 2.72 5.56
C CYS A 13 -2.03 4.16 5.04
N LYS A 14 -1.40 5.12 5.71
CA LYS A 14 -1.40 6.55 5.28
C LYS A 14 -0.75 6.79 3.92
N LEU A 15 0.04 5.84 3.45
CA LEU A 15 0.74 5.87 2.17
C LEU A 15 -0.09 5.24 1.05
N MET A 16 -1.23 4.63 1.38
CA MET A 16 -2.19 4.15 0.40
C MET A 16 -2.83 5.36 -0.30
N LYS A 17 -2.80 5.32 -1.64
CA LYS A 17 -3.53 6.22 -2.52
C LYS A 17 -4.55 5.43 -3.31
N MET A 18 -5.74 6.01 -3.47
CA MET A 18 -6.79 5.48 -4.34
C MET A 18 -7.05 6.48 -5.44
N TYR A 19 -7.06 5.99 -6.67
CA TYR A 19 -7.39 6.75 -7.86
C TYR A 19 -8.61 6.12 -8.52
N ASP A 20 -9.55 6.95 -8.96
CA ASP A 20 -10.75 6.51 -9.65
C ASP A 20 -10.76 7.12 -11.06
N TYR A 21 -10.33 6.34 -12.04
CA TYR A 21 -10.33 6.69 -13.46
C TYR A 21 -11.30 5.79 -14.24
N GLY A 22 -12.48 5.54 -13.66
CA GLY A 22 -13.46 4.56 -14.17
C GLY A 22 -13.27 3.17 -13.56
N ASN A 23 -12.07 2.89 -13.03
CA ASN A 23 -11.79 1.80 -12.11
C ASN A 23 -11.09 2.36 -10.87
N LYS A 24 -11.47 1.84 -9.70
CA LYS A 24 -10.77 2.15 -8.44
C LYS A 24 -9.44 1.42 -8.43
N ILE A 25 -8.33 2.14 -8.52
CA ILE A 25 -6.99 1.55 -8.46
C ILE A 25 -6.30 2.05 -7.19
N TYR A 26 -5.77 1.10 -6.44
CA TYR A 26 -5.07 1.33 -5.19
C TYR A 26 -3.57 1.24 -5.42
N TYR A 27 -2.83 2.20 -4.87
CA TYR A 27 -1.38 2.31 -4.97
C TYR A 27 -0.76 2.61 -3.60
N CYS A 28 0.50 2.24 -3.44
CA CYS A 28 1.34 2.58 -2.31
C CYS A 28 2.38 3.59 -2.76
N ASP A 29 2.30 4.82 -2.23
CA ASP A 29 3.23 5.90 -2.53
C ASP A 29 4.38 5.94 -1.51
N HIS A 30 4.82 4.77 -1.02
CA HIS A 30 5.98 4.69 -0.14
C HIS A 30 7.24 5.02 -0.95
N PRO A 31 8.12 5.92 -0.47
CA PRO A 31 9.38 6.25 -1.17
C PRO A 31 10.32 5.04 -1.26
N ASP A 32 10.41 4.25 -0.19
CA ASP A 32 11.18 2.99 -0.15
C ASP A 32 10.41 1.78 -0.72
N ARG A 33 9.43 1.98 -1.62
CA ARG A 33 8.78 0.85 -2.29
C ARG A 33 9.80 0.11 -3.16
N ILE A 34 9.78 -1.22 -3.09
CA ILE A 34 10.70 -2.06 -3.87
C ILE A 34 10.16 -2.29 -5.29
N ASP A 35 8.84 -2.16 -5.48
CA ASP A 35 8.19 -2.23 -6.78
C ASP A 35 8.04 -0.84 -7.40
N ASP A 36 8.43 -0.68 -8.67
CA ASP A 36 8.40 0.60 -9.38
C ASP A 36 6.98 1.16 -9.53
N MET A 37 5.98 0.29 -9.64
CA MET A 37 4.58 0.69 -9.85
C MET A 37 3.84 0.94 -8.54
N GLY A 38 4.17 0.25 -7.44
CA GLY A 38 3.49 0.37 -6.15
C GLY A 38 2.02 0.00 -6.21
N LYS A 39 1.55 -0.75 -7.22
CA LYS A 39 0.14 -1.10 -7.39
C LYS A 39 -0.27 -2.11 -6.31
N LEU A 40 -1.26 -1.75 -5.50
CA LEU A 40 -1.83 -2.62 -4.47
C LEU A 40 -2.95 -3.51 -5.02
N GLY A 41 -3.77 -2.98 -5.93
CA GLY A 41 -4.91 -3.70 -6.48
C GLY A 41 -5.86 -2.82 -7.28
N GLU A 42 -6.81 -3.46 -7.94
CA GLU A 42 -7.88 -2.81 -8.70
C GLU A 42 -9.22 -3.31 -8.20
N GLY A 43 -10.17 -2.41 -7.99
CA GLY A 43 -11.49 -2.65 -7.41
C GLY A 43 -11.48 -2.93 -5.90
N LYS A 44 -10.46 -3.62 -5.38
CA LYS A 44 -10.32 -3.95 -3.96
C LYS A 44 -8.89 -3.80 -3.47
N LEU A 45 -8.75 -3.52 -2.17
CA LEU A 45 -7.47 -3.57 -1.48
C LEU A 45 -7.07 -5.01 -1.16
N PRO A 46 -5.76 -5.30 -1.08
CA PRO A 46 -5.30 -6.57 -0.56
C PRO A 46 -5.59 -6.66 0.94
N GLU A 47 -5.99 -7.85 1.40
CA GLU A 47 -6.27 -8.12 2.82
C GLU A 47 -5.02 -8.04 3.70
N ARG A 48 -3.85 -8.26 3.10
CA ARG A 48 -2.55 -8.22 3.76
C ARG A 48 -1.59 -7.33 2.99
N SER A 49 -0.59 -6.81 3.70
CA SER A 49 0.51 -6.05 3.08
C SER A 49 1.21 -6.89 2.01
N PRO A 50 1.47 -6.34 0.81
CA PRO A 50 2.21 -7.01 -0.25
C PRO A 50 3.62 -7.41 0.18
N GLU A 51 4.19 -8.40 -0.49
CA GLU A 51 5.52 -8.91 -0.15
C GLU A 51 6.64 -7.88 -0.30
N TRP A 52 6.51 -7.01 -1.29
CA TRP A 52 7.42 -5.90 -1.57
C TRP A 52 7.21 -4.70 -0.63
N CYS A 53 6.23 -4.74 0.27
CA CYS A 53 5.95 -3.63 1.17
C CYS A 53 7.09 -3.51 2.20
N PRO A 54 7.78 -2.36 2.29
CA PRO A 54 8.90 -2.16 3.22
C PRO A 54 8.48 -2.19 4.71
N LEU A 55 7.17 -2.20 4.98
CA LEU A 55 6.58 -2.29 6.31
C LEU A 55 6.07 -3.70 6.66
N ARG A 56 6.22 -4.70 5.77
CA ARG A 56 5.70 -6.06 6.00
C ARG A 56 6.44 -6.82 7.10
N ASP A 57 7.77 -6.70 7.13
CA ASP A 57 8.66 -7.46 8.02
C ASP A 57 9.21 -6.63 9.19
N LYS A 58 8.67 -5.43 9.43
CA LYS A 58 9.11 -4.51 10.49
C LYS A 58 8.26 -4.59 11.75
#